data_AF-A0A6X7MAW6-F1
#
_entry.id   AF-A0A6X7MAW6-F1
#
_cell.length_a   1.000
_cell.length_b   1.000
_cell.length_c   1.000
_cell.angle_alpha   90.00
_cell.angle_beta   90.00
_cell.angle_gamma   90.00
#
_symmetry.space_group_name_H-M   'P 1'
#
loop_
_entity.id
_entity.type
_entity.pdbx_description
1 polymer ?
#
loop_
_entity_poly.entity_id
_entity_poly.type
_entity_poly.pdbx_seq_one_letter_code
_entity_poly.pdbx_strand_id
1 'polypeptide(L)'
;EETKDLDIGDLQVAQKVVMEKITQSVESVCEKTYSTKWETSDLITFDNKDKYARISKNNTGRKIRFEFNRINAGFIKELEEFIKEKLKVSE
;
A
#
# COMPACT_ATOMS: atom_id res chain seq x y z
N GLU A 1 -55.03 18.04 -6.65
CA GLU A 1 -55.24 16.64 -7.09
C GLU A 1 -54.22 16.32 -8.18
N GLU A 2 -52.92 16.49 -7.87
CA GLU A 2 -51.85 16.58 -8.91
C GLU A 2 -50.75 15.51 -8.75
N THR A 3 -50.96 14.52 -7.89
CA THR A 3 -50.00 13.42 -7.70
C THR A 3 -50.65 12.03 -7.78
N LYS A 4 -51.90 11.95 -8.25
CA LYS A 4 -52.67 10.70 -8.26
C LYS A 4 -52.24 9.70 -9.35
N ASP A 5 -51.32 10.06 -10.24
CA ASP A 5 -50.92 9.18 -11.35
C ASP A 5 -49.46 9.39 -11.78
N LEU A 6 -48.55 9.56 -10.81
CA LEU A 6 -47.12 9.45 -11.08
C LEU A 6 -46.74 7.98 -11.03
N ASP A 7 -46.17 7.46 -12.11
CA ASP A 7 -45.64 6.10 -12.18
C ASP A 7 -44.48 5.94 -11.17
N ILE A 8 -44.80 5.40 -10.00
CA ILE A 8 -43.87 5.20 -8.88
C ILE A 8 -42.89 4.03 -9.15
N GLY A 9 -43.12 3.24 -10.21
CA GLY A 9 -42.26 2.13 -10.58
C GLY A 9 -40.83 2.58 -10.87
N ASP A 10 -40.67 3.68 -11.61
CA ASP A 10 -39.37 4.24 -11.97
C ASP A 10 -38.69 4.95 -10.79
N LEU A 11 -39.46 5.53 -9.86
CA LEU A 11 -38.90 6.24 -8.71
C LEU A 11 -38.20 5.28 -7.73
N GLN A 12 -38.82 4.14 -7.44
CA GLN A 12 -38.23 3.14 -6.55
C GLN A 12 -36.96 2.52 -7.15
N VAL A 13 -36.97 2.26 -8.46
CA VAL A 13 -35.80 1.75 -9.19
C VAL A 13 -34.69 2.80 -9.20
N ALA A 14 -35.01 4.06 -9.48
CA ALA A 14 -34.03 5.16 -9.46
C ALA A 14 -33.41 5.34 -8.06
N GLN A 15 -34.22 5.29 -7.00
CA GLN A 15 -33.73 5.35 -5.62
C GLN A 15 -32.78 4.20 -5.29
N LYS A 16 -33.11 2.97 -5.71
CA LYS A 16 -32.25 1.80 -5.52
C LYS A 16 -30.90 1.98 -6.22
N VAL A 17 -30.90 2.42 -7.49
CA VAL A 17 -29.68 2.66 -8.26
C VAL A 17 -28.82 3.76 -7.63
N VAL A 18 -29.44 4.82 -7.11
CA VAL A 18 -28.72 5.89 -6.40
C VAL A 18 -28.09 5.35 -5.12
N MET A 19 -28.83 4.57 -4.34
CA MET A 19 -28.29 3.97 -3.11
C MET A 19 -27.15 3.00 -3.40
N GLU A 20 -27.25 2.16 -4.43
CA GLU A 20 -26.17 1.25 -4.85
C GLU A 20 -24.90 2.02 -5.25
N LYS A 21 -25.04 3.12 -6.01
CA LYS A 21 -23.90 3.96 -6.39
C LYS A 21 -23.27 4.66 -5.18
N ILE A 22 -24.07 5.10 -4.22
CA ILE A 22 -23.58 5.70 -2.97
C ILE A 22 -22.81 4.65 -2.18
N THR A 23 -23.35 3.44 -2.02
CA THR A 23 -22.69 2.34 -1.31
C THR A 23 -21.35 1.98 -1.95
N GLN A 24 -21.28 1.78 -3.27
CA GLN A 24 -20.02 1.52 -3.98
C GLN A 24 -19.00 2.65 -3.82
N SER A 25 -19.46 3.90 -3.86
CA SER A 25 -18.59 5.07 -3.68
C SER A 25 -18.05 5.13 -2.24
N VAL A 26 -18.88 4.83 -1.24
CA VAL A 26 -18.48 4.81 0.16
C VAL A 26 -17.51 3.66 0.42
N GLU A 27 -17.79 2.46 -0.08
CA GLU A 27 -16.93 1.28 0.06
C GLU A 27 -15.55 1.52 -0.55
N SER A 28 -15.47 2.07 -1.77
CA SER A 28 -14.19 2.39 -2.42
C SER A 28 -13.35 3.44 -1.68
N VAL A 29 -13.98 4.30 -0.88
CA VAL A 29 -13.30 5.28 -0.03
C VAL A 29 -12.90 4.65 1.31
N CYS A 30 -13.76 3.80 1.88
CA CYS A 30 -13.52 3.10 3.14
C CYS A 30 -12.47 1.98 3.05
N GLU A 31 -12.31 1.34 1.88
CA GLU A 31 -11.26 0.33 1.63
C GLU A 31 -9.84 0.92 1.68
N LYS A 32 -9.68 2.25 1.63
CA LYS A 32 -8.39 2.91 1.85
C LYS A 32 -8.02 3.01 3.33
N THR A 33 -8.36 2.02 4.13
CA THR A 33 -7.63 1.80 5.38
C THR A 33 -6.24 1.32 4.99
N TYR A 34 -5.33 2.28 4.83
CA TYR A 34 -3.90 2.08 4.66
C TYR A 34 -3.41 1.03 5.65
N SER A 35 -3.33 -0.23 5.23
CA SER A 35 -2.97 -1.31 6.14
C SER A 35 -1.56 -1.03 6.64
N THR A 36 -1.33 -1.08 7.95
CA THR A 36 0.01 -0.84 8.52
C THR A 36 1.02 -1.95 8.14
N LYS A 37 0.60 -2.90 7.31
CA LYS A 37 1.44 -4.03 6.88
C LYS A 37 2.52 -3.53 5.93
N TRP A 38 3.73 -3.99 6.19
CA TRP A 38 4.86 -3.86 5.30
C TRP A 38 4.85 -5.05 4.35
N GLU A 39 5.08 -4.79 3.07
CA GLU A 39 5.37 -5.82 2.08
C GLU A 39 6.87 -6.09 2.11
N THR A 40 7.26 -7.28 2.57
CA THR A 40 8.67 -7.69 2.72
C THR A 40 9.02 -8.73 1.68
N SER A 41 10.12 -8.53 0.96
CA SER A 41 10.72 -9.52 0.08
C SER A 41 12.21 -9.73 0.38
N ASP A 42 12.66 -10.97 0.23
CA ASP A 42 14.08 -11.31 0.35
C ASP A 42 14.82 -10.82 -0.91
N LEU A 43 15.95 -10.14 -0.71
CA LEU A 43 16.85 -9.73 -1.79
C LEU A 43 17.65 -10.92 -2.33
N ILE A 44 17.95 -11.88 -1.45
CA ILE A 44 18.69 -13.10 -1.75
C ILE A 44 18.36 -14.16 -0.70
N THR A 45 18.34 -15.43 -1.11
CA THR A 45 18.18 -16.58 -0.23
C THR A 45 19.53 -17.09 0.25
N PHE A 46 19.63 -17.42 1.54
CA PHE A 46 20.81 -18.06 2.13
C PHE A 46 20.43 -19.42 2.71
N ASP A 47 21.39 -20.34 2.77
CA ASP A 47 21.19 -21.64 3.42
C ASP A 47 20.95 -21.50 4.93
N ASN A 48 21.57 -20.50 5.55
CA ASN A 48 21.37 -20.20 6.96
C ASN A 48 20.11 -19.34 7.14
N LYS A 49 19.08 -19.89 7.78
CA LYS A 49 17.80 -19.22 8.09
C LYS A 49 17.95 -17.89 8.86
N ASP A 50 19.01 -17.75 9.66
CA ASP A 50 19.24 -16.56 10.45
C ASP A 50 20.03 -15.50 9.66
N LYS A 51 20.57 -15.84 8.48
CA LYS A 51 21.23 -14.89 7.60
C LYS A 51 20.22 -14.41 6.57
N TYR A 52 19.98 -13.11 6.51
CA TYR A 52 19.04 -12.54 5.56
C TYR A 52 19.42 -11.13 5.12
N ALA A 53 18.94 -10.77 3.94
CA ALA A 53 18.94 -9.42 3.40
C ALA A 53 17.59 -9.20 2.74
N ARG A 54 16.81 -8.24 3.23
CA ARG A 54 15.41 -8.04 2.83
C ARG A 54 15.11 -6.58 2.55
N ILE A 55 14.12 -6.35 1.71
CA ILE A 55 13.52 -5.04 1.50
C ILE A 55 12.07 -5.08 1.96
N SER A 56 11.69 -4.10 2.78
CA SER A 56 10.33 -3.89 3.23
C SER A 56 9.82 -2.56 2.71
N LYS A 57 8.64 -2.55 2.07
CA LYS A 57 7.95 -1.35 1.62
C LYS A 57 6.67 -1.18 2.41
N ASN A 58 6.38 0.03 2.86
CA ASN A 58 5.08 0.31 3.46
C ASN A 58 4.00 0.34 2.36
N ASN A 59 2.74 0.28 2.77
CA ASN A 59 1.57 0.37 1.89
C ASN A 59 1.52 1.54 0.88
N THR A 60 2.22 2.65 1.13
CA THR A 60 2.31 3.78 0.18
C THR A 60 3.53 3.71 -0.73
N GLY A 61 4.45 2.77 -0.52
CA GLY A 61 5.74 2.67 -1.19
C GLY A 61 6.72 3.81 -0.88
N ARG A 62 6.30 4.81 -0.10
CA ARG A 62 7.11 6.01 0.22
C ARG A 62 8.16 5.74 1.29
N LYS A 63 7.93 4.72 2.13
CA LYS A 63 8.91 4.29 3.14
C LYS A 63 9.47 2.94 2.71
N ILE A 64 10.78 2.89 2.59
CA ILE A 64 11.54 1.70 2.25
C ILE A 64 12.48 1.42 3.41
N ARG A 65 12.60 0.16 3.79
CA ARG A 65 13.56 -0.32 4.79
C ARG A 65 14.36 -1.47 4.21
N PHE A 66 15.68 -1.40 4.35
CA PHE A 66 16.56 -2.53 4.15
C PHE A 66 16.87 -3.16 5.51
N GLU A 67 16.72 -4.48 5.61
CA GLU A 67 17.01 -5.24 6.83
C GLU A 67 18.06 -6.31 6.54
N PHE A 68 19.11 -6.35 7.36
CA PHE A 68 20.24 -7.27 7.21
C PHE A 68 20.49 -7.98 8.54
N ASN A 69 20.77 -9.28 8.51
CA ASN A 69 21.19 -10.03 9.69
C ASN A 69 22.33 -10.98 9.37
N ARG A 70 23.30 -11.06 10.29
CA ARG A 70 24.54 -11.85 10.17
C ARG A 70 25.27 -11.60 8.84
N ILE A 71 25.34 -10.32 8.45
CA ILE A 71 26.10 -9.85 7.29
C ILE A 71 27.47 -9.31 7.76
N ASN A 72 28.47 -9.39 6.89
CA ASN A 72 29.81 -8.88 7.16
C ASN A 72 29.80 -7.37 7.43
N ALA A 73 30.49 -6.93 8.49
CA ALA A 73 30.51 -5.52 8.90
C ALA A 73 31.17 -4.59 7.85
N GLY A 74 32.16 -5.09 7.10
CA GLY A 74 32.79 -4.37 6.00
C GLY A 74 31.79 -4.05 4.89
N PHE A 75 30.95 -5.01 4.51
CA PHE A 75 29.87 -4.79 3.54
C PHE A 75 28.87 -3.72 4.03
N ILE A 76 28.50 -3.74 5.32
CA ILE A 76 27.59 -2.72 5.88
C ILE A 76 28.23 -1.33 5.76
N LYS A 77 29.54 -1.21 6.03
CA LYS A 77 30.26 0.06 5.89
C LYS A 77 30.30 0.55 4.43
N GLU A 78 30.59 -0.33 3.49
CA GLU A 78 30.58 -0.01 2.05
C GLU A 78 29.18 0.44 1.59
N LEU A 79 28.13 -0.23 2.06
CA LEU A 79 26.74 0.14 1.76
C LEU A 79 26.40 1.53 2.32
N GLU A 80 26.83 1.85 3.54
CA GLU A 80 26.62 3.17 4.14
C GLU A 80 27.34 4.27 3.36
N GLU A 81 28.60 4.05 2.97
CA GLU A 81 29.38 4.98 2.17
C GLU A 81 28.72 5.21 0.80
N PHE A 82 28.29 4.13 0.15
CA PHE A 82 27.55 4.19 -1.11
C PHE A 82 26.26 5.00 -1.01
N ILE A 83 25.44 4.76 0.01
CA ILE A 83 24.19 5.51 0.22
C ILE A 83 24.48 7.00 0.42
N LYS A 84 25.48 7.33 1.26
CA LYS A 84 25.90 8.72 1.50
C LYS A 84 26.37 9.39 0.22
N GLU A 85 27.16 8.70 -0.60
CA GLU A 85 27.65 9.24 -1.87
C GLU A 85 26.49 9.51 -2.84
N LYS A 86 25.58 8.55 -3.03
CA LYS A 86 24.46 8.67 -3.98
C LYS A 86 23.46 9.77 -3.58
N LEU A 87 23.20 9.92 -2.28
CA LEU A 87 22.25 10.92 -1.81
C LEU A 87 22.85 12.34 -1.80
N LYS A 88 24.16 12.49 -1.57
CA LYS A 88 24.83 13.80 -1.67
C LYS A 88 24.77 14.44 -3.06
N VAL A 89 24.70 13.63 -4.11
CA VAL A 89 24.60 14.10 -5.51
C VAL A 89 23.16 14.46 -5.88
N SER A 90 22.19 14.06 -5.06
CA SER A 90 20.76 14.25 -5.35
C SER A 90 20.15 15.49 -4.69
N GLU A 91 20.96 16.32 -4.00
CA GLU A 91 20.63 17.68 -3.54
C GLU A 91 21.34 18.72 -4.41
#